data_AF-A0A8J2MMU0-F1
#
_entry.id   AF-A0A8J2MMU0-F1
#
_cell.length_a   1.000
_cell.length_b   1.000
_cell.length_c   1.000
_cell.angle_alpha   90.00
_cell.angle_beta   90.00
_cell.angle_gamma   90.00
#
_symmetry.space_group_name_H-M   'P 1'
#
loop_
_entity.id
_entity.type
_entity.pdbx_description
1 polymer ?
#
loop_
_entity_poly.entity_id
_entity_poly.type
_entity_poly.pdbx_seq_one_letter_code
_entity_poly.pdbx_strand_id
1 'polypeptide(L)'
;MVSLKVRHLCLRIFVTIIALMGIIYYFQYIKNIIQNFKYTAASDNYSDIIDGNLHLEKQELQYLKQFNHLFWFCDVIPNKYVFGTYDDSENTVAIGNIIIYRMINSSNEDYIKFVRNEDLRAAYGLYAIKKHIFERETWMPVNKEEFLRKWSNGRFLDCMRLNISSNWDKSVIPDSYVNNVAKFRDFLESYAATPFLFGGTLLGWYRECSFIKDTTDVDLAMKIASLDLKMLKNMEKSNDFKLFWILGKVNDSLEVSVYSANIKIDLFFLYETNDSAWVGGMIVSKKKKFRWIYPLISQICTGDLLGRLFHVPCNIEEVLKADYGNWKIPHSTANFTWYKSHKNVHEAGYWSESEWNDTYKVF
;
A
#
# COMPACT_ATOMS: atom_id res chain seq x y z
N MET A 1 -7.25 58.16 -44.36
CA MET A 1 -7.96 56.89 -44.13
C MET A 1 -6.99 55.73 -43.78
N VAL A 2 -5.99 55.96 -42.90
CA VAL A 2 -4.94 54.97 -42.54
C VAL A 2 -4.95 54.61 -41.03
N SER A 3 -5.68 55.38 -40.22
CA SER A 3 -5.64 55.27 -38.75
C SER A 3 -6.36 54.03 -38.17
N LEU A 4 -7.42 53.53 -38.82
CA LEU A 4 -8.23 52.43 -38.26
C LEU A 4 -7.61 51.04 -38.51
N LYS A 5 -7.01 50.81 -39.68
CA LYS A 5 -6.38 49.52 -40.03
C LYS A 5 -5.12 49.25 -39.20
N VAL A 6 -4.32 50.28 -38.94
CA VAL A 6 -3.11 50.17 -38.10
C VAL A 6 -3.48 49.87 -36.65
N ARG A 7 -4.53 50.52 -36.11
CA ARG A 7 -5.03 50.22 -34.75
C ARG A 7 -5.54 48.79 -34.60
N HIS A 8 -6.27 48.27 -35.59
CA HIS A 8 -6.72 46.87 -35.56
C HIS A 8 -5.56 45.87 -35.68
N LEU A 9 -4.53 46.17 -36.47
CA LEU A 9 -3.35 45.32 -36.59
C LEU A 9 -2.54 45.30 -35.29
N CYS A 10 -2.32 46.46 -34.66
CA CYS A 10 -1.64 46.55 -33.36
C CYS A 10 -2.41 45.82 -32.26
N LEU A 11 -3.75 45.93 -32.24
CA LEU A 11 -4.58 45.22 -31.26
C LEU A 11 -4.50 43.69 -31.44
N ARG A 12 -4.50 43.21 -32.69
CA ARG A 12 -4.33 41.77 -32.98
C ARG A 12 -2.95 41.26 -32.54
N ILE A 13 -1.89 42.00 -32.85
CA ILE A 13 -0.52 41.63 -32.43
C ILE A 13 -0.42 41.60 -30.90
N PHE A 14 -0.99 42.58 -30.21
CA PHE A 14 -1.00 42.65 -28.75
C PHE A 14 -1.72 41.46 -28.10
N VAL A 15 -2.91 41.10 -28.60
CA VAL A 15 -3.65 39.91 -28.13
C VAL A 15 -2.87 38.63 -28.38
N THR A 16 -2.18 38.52 -29.52
CA THR A 16 -1.38 37.34 -29.87
C THR A 16 -0.17 37.19 -28.93
N ILE A 17 0.50 38.29 -28.58
CA ILE A 17 1.63 38.30 -27.64
C ILE A 17 1.17 37.90 -26.24
N ILE A 18 0.02 38.41 -25.77
CA ILE A 18 -0.55 38.04 -24.46
C ILE A 18 -0.90 36.55 -24.42
N ALA A 19 -1.52 36.03 -25.48
CA ALA A 19 -1.83 34.60 -25.57
C ALA A 19 -0.56 33.73 -25.54
N LEU A 20 0.49 34.14 -26.27
CA LEU A 20 1.77 33.42 -26.29
C LEU A 20 2.46 33.44 -24.92
N MET A 21 2.46 34.60 -24.25
CA MET A 21 2.99 34.76 -22.88
C MET A 21 2.21 33.89 -21.88
N GLY A 22 0.88 33.83 -22.01
CA GLY A 22 0.02 32.96 -21.20
C GLY A 22 0.32 31.48 -21.41
N ILE A 23 0.55 31.06 -22.67
CA ILE A 23 0.93 29.68 -23.02
C ILE A 23 2.33 29.35 -22.46
N ILE A 24 3.31 30.24 -22.61
CA ILE A 24 4.67 30.04 -22.08
C ILE A 24 4.65 29.95 -20.55
N TYR A 25 3.91 30.84 -19.89
CA TYR A 25 3.71 30.82 -18.45
C TYR A 25 3.02 29.55 -18.00
N TYR A 26 1.98 29.09 -18.72
CA TYR A 26 1.31 27.82 -18.45
C TYR A 26 2.26 26.63 -18.60
N PHE A 27 3.09 26.58 -19.65
CA PHE A 27 4.09 25.53 -19.81
C PHE A 27 5.19 25.59 -18.74
N GLN A 28 5.63 26.77 -18.31
CA GLN A 28 6.57 26.93 -17.19
C GLN A 28 5.93 26.53 -15.85
N TYR A 29 4.66 26.86 -15.64
CA TYR A 29 3.88 26.47 -14.47
C TYR A 29 3.68 24.95 -14.41
N ILE A 30 3.29 24.32 -15.53
CA ILE A 30 3.21 22.86 -15.66
C ILE A 30 4.59 22.22 -15.46
N LYS A 31 5.66 22.78 -16.02
CA LYS A 31 7.03 22.28 -15.82
C LYS A 31 7.45 22.36 -14.34
N ASN A 32 7.12 23.45 -13.64
CA ASN A 32 7.36 23.61 -12.20
C ASN A 32 6.47 22.69 -11.33
N ILE A 33 5.22 22.43 -11.73
CA ILE A 33 4.34 21.45 -11.06
C ILE A 33 4.89 20.04 -11.21
N ILE A 34 5.33 19.66 -12.42
CA ILE A 34 5.95 18.35 -12.69
C ILE A 34 7.24 18.17 -11.89
N GLN A 35 7.89 19.26 -11.48
CA GLN A 35 9.09 19.25 -10.66
C GLN A 35 8.82 19.12 -9.15
N ASN A 36 7.59 19.36 -8.66
CA ASN A 36 7.32 19.53 -7.23
C ASN A 36 6.36 18.55 -6.54
N PHE A 37 5.91 17.48 -7.19
CA PHE A 37 5.07 16.47 -6.51
C PHE A 37 5.42 15.05 -6.95
N LYS A 38 6.42 14.42 -6.31
CA LYS A 38 6.84 13.04 -6.62
C LYS A 38 7.22 12.20 -5.41
N TYR A 39 7.63 12.85 -4.32
CA TYR A 39 7.94 12.37 -2.98
C TYR A 39 8.25 13.63 -2.17
N THR A 40 8.07 13.65 -0.85
CA THR A 40 8.46 14.84 -0.07
C THR A 40 9.98 14.90 0.00
N ALA A 41 10.58 15.76 -0.82
CA ALA A 41 12.00 16.02 -0.81
C ALA A 41 12.37 16.75 0.49
N ALA A 42 13.15 16.10 1.36
CA ALA A 42 13.79 16.80 2.46
C ALA A 42 15.09 17.44 1.96
N SER A 43 15.36 18.69 2.35
CA SER A 43 16.64 19.35 2.10
C SER A 43 17.66 18.86 3.13
N ASP A 44 18.60 18.03 2.70
CA ASP A 44 19.74 17.66 3.52
C ASP A 44 20.86 18.68 3.28
N ASN A 45 21.03 19.63 4.20
CA ASN A 45 22.04 20.69 4.06
C ASN A 45 23.46 20.23 4.44
N TYR A 46 23.61 19.01 4.95
CA TYR A 46 24.87 18.49 5.45
C TYR A 46 24.91 16.96 5.35
N SER A 47 25.38 16.41 4.23
CA SER A 47 26.21 15.20 4.21
C SER A 47 26.55 14.80 2.78
N ASP A 48 27.80 15.08 2.37
CA ASP A 48 28.44 14.25 1.36
C ASP A 48 28.51 12.83 1.93
N ILE A 49 27.76 11.89 1.35
CA ILE A 49 28.01 10.48 1.59
C ILE A 49 29.30 10.17 0.83
N ILE A 50 30.42 10.26 1.53
CA ILE A 50 31.69 9.67 1.08
C ILE A 50 31.65 8.19 1.49
N ASP A 51 30.78 7.40 0.86
CA ASP A 51 30.84 5.95 1.01
C ASP A 51 31.95 5.44 0.09
N GLY A 52 33.15 5.30 0.65
CA GLY A 52 34.39 4.96 -0.04
C GLY A 52 34.42 3.56 -0.67
N ASN A 53 33.34 2.78 -0.57
CA ASN A 53 33.26 1.40 -1.08
C ASN A 53 32.36 1.24 -2.32
N LEU A 54 31.85 2.33 -2.90
CA LEU A 54 31.09 2.28 -4.15
C LEU A 54 32.02 2.20 -5.36
N HIS A 55 32.19 1.00 -5.93
CA HIS A 55 32.98 0.78 -7.14
C HIS A 55 32.07 0.51 -8.34
N LEU A 56 31.93 1.53 -9.20
CA LEU A 56 31.38 1.38 -10.55
C LEU A 56 32.52 1.46 -11.57
N GLU A 57 32.42 0.64 -12.61
CA GLU A 57 33.28 0.78 -13.77
C GLU A 57 32.98 2.09 -14.53
N LYS A 58 33.95 2.60 -15.30
CA LYS A 58 33.79 3.84 -16.08
C LYS A 58 32.58 3.78 -17.03
N GLN A 59 32.32 2.61 -17.63
CA GLN A 59 31.19 2.40 -18.52
C GLN A 59 29.86 2.42 -17.77
N GLU A 60 29.80 1.84 -16.57
CA GLU A 60 28.64 1.85 -15.68
C GLU A 60 28.29 3.28 -15.23
N LEU A 61 29.31 4.07 -14.85
CA LEU A 61 29.13 5.47 -14.50
C LEU A 61 28.61 6.32 -15.68
N GLN A 62 29.16 6.10 -16.89
CA GLN A 62 28.68 6.76 -18.10
C GLN A 62 27.23 6.37 -18.44
N TYR A 63 26.88 5.09 -18.25
CA TYR A 63 25.53 4.59 -18.41
C TYR A 63 24.56 5.26 -17.42
N LEU A 64 24.92 5.39 -16.14
CA LEU A 64 24.07 6.11 -15.19
C LEU A 64 23.88 7.57 -15.56
N LYS A 65 24.89 8.26 -16.11
CA LYS A 65 24.82 9.69 -16.46
C LYS A 65 23.81 10.03 -17.56
N GLN A 66 23.36 9.06 -18.36
CA GLN A 66 22.39 9.33 -19.42
C GLN A 66 20.97 9.61 -18.91
N PHE A 67 20.63 9.14 -17.71
CA PHE A 67 19.29 9.27 -17.14
C PHE A 67 19.07 10.70 -16.60
N ASN A 68 17.87 11.28 -16.72
CA ASN A 68 17.57 12.55 -16.06
C ASN A 68 17.21 12.35 -14.59
N HIS A 69 16.64 11.19 -14.27
CA HIS A 69 16.24 10.85 -12.91
C HIS A 69 16.85 9.51 -12.50
N LEU A 70 17.45 9.47 -11.31
CA LEU A 70 17.86 8.23 -10.66
C LEU A 70 17.39 8.22 -9.22
N PHE A 71 16.73 7.14 -8.86
CA PHE A 71 16.38 6.80 -7.49
C PHE A 71 17.14 5.52 -7.13
N TRP A 72 18.07 5.59 -6.18
CA TRP A 72 18.89 4.45 -5.80
C TRP A 72 18.22 3.58 -4.73
N PHE A 73 17.94 2.33 -5.07
CA PHE A 73 17.43 1.30 -4.17
C PHE A 73 18.62 0.68 -3.42
N CYS A 74 19.05 1.31 -2.33
CA CYS A 74 20.22 0.86 -1.59
C CYS A 74 20.02 -0.57 -1.04
N ASP A 75 20.92 -1.48 -1.41
CA ASP A 75 21.02 -2.86 -0.90
C ASP A 75 19.78 -3.76 -1.07
N VAL A 76 18.91 -3.45 -2.03
CA VAL A 76 17.75 -4.32 -2.33
C VAL A 76 18.14 -5.64 -2.97
N ILE A 77 19.28 -5.70 -3.67
CA ILE A 77 19.83 -6.91 -4.28
C ILE A 77 21.32 -6.98 -3.92
N PRO A 78 21.78 -8.08 -3.29
CA PRO A 78 23.19 -8.23 -2.92
C PRO A 78 24.12 -8.08 -4.13
N ASN A 79 25.20 -7.31 -3.96
CA ASN A 79 26.25 -7.08 -4.98
C ASN A 79 25.75 -6.44 -6.29
N LYS A 80 24.60 -5.75 -6.27
CA LYS A 80 24.06 -5.03 -7.43
C LYS A 80 23.70 -3.59 -7.06
N TYR A 81 23.85 -2.69 -8.02
CA TYR A 81 23.40 -1.31 -7.92
C TYR A 81 22.07 -1.17 -8.62
N VAL A 82 20.99 -1.01 -7.84
CA VAL A 82 19.64 -1.03 -8.38
C VAL A 82 19.06 0.38 -8.34
N PHE A 83 18.56 0.86 -9.48
CA PHE A 83 18.00 2.20 -9.60
C PHE A 83 16.61 2.17 -10.22
N GLY A 84 15.80 3.17 -9.88
CA GLY A 84 14.58 3.54 -10.59
C GLY A 84 14.81 4.80 -11.43
N THR A 85 14.16 4.87 -12.59
CA THR A 85 14.11 6.08 -13.41
C THR A 85 12.71 6.29 -14.01
N TYR A 86 12.30 7.56 -14.17
CA TYR A 86 11.11 7.94 -14.95
C TYR A 86 11.40 8.11 -16.44
N ASP A 87 12.64 7.95 -16.87
CA ASP A 87 13.02 8.15 -18.27
C ASP A 87 12.43 7.03 -19.14
N ASP A 88 11.75 7.45 -20.22
CA ASP A 88 11.18 6.57 -21.23
C ASP A 88 12.30 6.10 -22.18
N SER A 89 13.08 5.11 -21.75
CA SER A 89 14.02 4.41 -22.64
C SER A 89 13.56 2.98 -22.86
N GLU A 90 13.42 2.57 -24.12
CA GLU A 90 13.15 1.19 -24.53
C GLU A 90 14.30 0.22 -24.14
N ASN A 91 15.41 0.75 -23.63
CA ASN A 91 16.64 0.03 -23.34
C ASN A 91 17.09 0.21 -21.88
N THR A 92 16.27 -0.21 -20.91
CA THR A 92 16.76 -0.52 -19.55
C THR A 92 17.57 -1.82 -19.56
N VAL A 93 18.58 -1.89 -20.43
CA VAL A 93 19.50 -3.03 -20.54
C VAL A 93 20.40 -3.01 -19.30
N ALA A 94 20.49 -4.14 -18.60
CA ALA A 94 21.43 -4.27 -17.49
C ALA A 94 22.87 -4.13 -18.02
N ILE A 95 23.67 -3.28 -17.39
CA ILE A 95 25.10 -3.13 -17.71
C ILE A 95 25.88 -3.49 -16.44
N GLY A 96 26.70 -4.53 -16.54
CA GLY A 96 27.52 -5.00 -15.42
C GLY A 96 26.70 -5.35 -14.17
N ASN A 97 26.90 -4.57 -13.11
CA ASN A 97 26.23 -4.69 -11.82
C ASN A 97 25.03 -3.76 -11.66
N ILE A 98 24.70 -2.96 -12.68
CA ILE A 98 23.57 -2.03 -12.65
C ILE A 98 22.27 -2.71 -13.09
N ILE A 99 21.22 -2.50 -12.30
CA ILE A 99 19.85 -2.88 -12.59
C ILE A 99 19.00 -1.62 -12.61
N ILE A 100 18.24 -1.41 -13.69
CA ILE A 100 17.32 -0.27 -13.82
C ILE A 100 15.87 -0.75 -13.86
N TYR A 101 15.03 -0.15 -13.02
CA TYR A 101 13.57 -0.26 -13.07
C TYR A 101 12.97 1.01 -13.65
N ARG A 102 11.97 0.86 -14.52
CA ARG A 102 11.12 1.98 -14.93
C ARG A 102 10.15 2.32 -13.81
N MET A 103 10.13 3.58 -13.40
CA MET A 103 9.19 4.12 -12.42
C MET A 103 7.96 4.66 -13.15
N ILE A 104 6.79 4.22 -12.71
CA ILE A 104 5.49 4.65 -13.26
C ILE A 104 4.63 5.12 -12.09
N ASN A 105 4.17 6.37 -12.16
CA ASN A 105 3.25 6.90 -11.16
C ASN A 105 1.88 6.23 -11.29
N SER A 106 1.27 5.90 -10.15
CA SER A 106 -0.16 5.56 -10.12
C SER A 106 -1.00 6.79 -10.49
N SER A 107 -2.12 6.57 -11.19
CA SER A 107 -3.04 7.65 -11.59
C SER A 107 -3.66 8.40 -10.42
N ASN A 108 -3.69 7.79 -9.24
CA ASN A 108 -4.35 8.32 -8.03
C ASN A 108 -3.35 8.66 -6.89
N GLU A 109 -2.06 8.73 -7.25
CA GLU A 109 -0.97 9.45 -6.57
C GLU A 109 -0.37 8.91 -5.25
N ASP A 110 -0.83 7.81 -4.64
CA ASP A 110 -0.22 7.37 -3.36
C ASP A 110 0.97 6.40 -3.49
N TYR A 111 1.20 5.83 -4.67
CA TYR A 111 2.32 4.89 -4.90
C TYR A 111 2.97 4.99 -6.28
N ILE A 112 4.19 4.47 -6.35
CA ILE A 112 4.99 4.33 -7.56
C ILE A 112 5.11 2.83 -7.89
N LYS A 113 4.90 2.48 -9.16
CA LYS A 113 5.23 1.15 -9.70
C LYS A 113 6.66 1.14 -10.23
N PHE A 114 7.35 0.04 -10.01
CA PHE A 114 8.69 -0.26 -10.52
C PHE A 114 8.57 -1.45 -11.47
N VAL A 115 8.91 -1.23 -12.74
CA VAL A 115 8.73 -2.22 -13.80
C VAL A 115 10.07 -2.59 -14.39
N ARG A 116 10.36 -3.90 -14.44
CA ARG A 116 11.50 -4.45 -15.16
C ARG A 116 11.17 -5.84 -15.67
N ASN A 117 11.06 -6.00 -16.99
CA ASN A 117 10.60 -7.24 -17.62
C ASN A 117 9.26 -7.69 -16.99
N GLU A 118 9.22 -8.88 -16.39
CA GLU A 118 8.06 -9.43 -15.68
C GLU A 118 8.01 -9.06 -14.19
N ASP A 119 9.08 -8.46 -13.63
CA ASP A 119 9.08 -8.01 -12.24
C ASP A 119 8.37 -6.65 -12.13
N LEU A 120 7.15 -6.72 -11.59
CA LEU A 120 6.32 -5.57 -11.27
C LEU A 120 6.23 -5.41 -9.76
N ARG A 121 6.70 -4.27 -9.26
CA ARG A 121 6.64 -3.92 -7.84
C ARG A 121 5.94 -2.58 -7.65
N ALA A 122 5.47 -2.31 -6.44
CA ALA A 122 4.94 -1.01 -6.07
C ALA A 122 5.23 -0.68 -4.61
N ALA A 123 5.45 0.60 -4.32
CA ALA A 123 5.61 1.11 -2.97
C ALA A 123 4.97 2.50 -2.82
N TYR A 124 4.34 2.73 -1.68
CA TYR A 124 3.70 4.00 -1.29
C TYR A 124 4.51 4.75 -0.24
N GLY A 125 4.18 6.03 -0.06
CA GLY A 125 4.74 6.86 1.01
C GLY A 125 6.27 6.91 0.98
N LEU A 126 6.85 7.02 -0.22
CA LEU A 126 8.30 7.10 -0.38
C LEU A 126 8.77 8.51 -0.05
N TYR A 127 9.60 8.63 0.99
CA TYR A 127 10.31 9.85 1.33
C TYR A 127 11.75 9.73 0.86
N ALA A 128 12.21 10.71 0.09
CA ALA A 128 13.54 10.67 -0.51
C ALA A 128 14.31 11.97 -0.30
N ILE A 129 15.61 11.83 -0.15
CA ILE A 129 16.58 12.92 -0.11
C ILE A 129 17.42 12.87 -1.38
N LYS A 130 17.85 14.06 -1.81
CA LYS A 130 18.74 14.19 -2.95
C LYS A 130 20.18 14.26 -2.46
N LYS A 131 21.06 13.46 -3.04
CA LYS A 131 22.50 13.47 -2.76
C LYS A 131 23.32 13.53 -4.04
N HIS A 132 24.54 14.06 -3.95
CA HIS A 132 25.48 14.02 -5.06
C HIS A 132 26.32 12.74 -4.98
N ILE A 133 25.94 11.71 -5.73
CA ILE A 133 26.59 10.40 -5.76
C ILE A 133 26.65 9.94 -7.21
N PHE A 134 27.70 9.21 -7.60
CA PHE A 134 27.95 8.78 -8.98
C PHE A 134 28.16 9.97 -9.93
N GLU A 135 28.83 11.03 -9.45
CA GLU A 135 29.10 12.27 -10.19
C GLU A 135 27.83 12.97 -10.73
N ARG A 136 26.70 12.80 -10.03
CA ARG A 136 25.41 13.40 -10.38
C ARG A 136 24.48 13.49 -9.18
N GLU A 137 23.38 14.22 -9.35
CA GLU A 137 22.27 14.17 -8.41
C GLU A 137 21.53 12.82 -8.51
N THR A 138 21.36 12.18 -7.35
CA THR A 138 20.68 10.89 -7.18
C THR A 138 19.75 10.97 -5.96
N TRP A 139 18.54 10.43 -6.11
CA TRP A 139 17.56 10.34 -5.02
C TRP A 139 17.75 9.05 -4.24
N MET A 140 17.58 9.11 -2.92
CA MET A 140 17.71 7.96 -2.02
C MET A 140 16.60 7.97 -1.00
N PRO A 141 16.09 6.81 -0.56
CA PRO A 141 15.11 6.74 0.52
C PRO A 141 15.70 7.33 1.81
N VAL A 142 14.92 8.14 2.52
CA VAL A 142 15.30 8.70 3.84
C VAL A 142 15.48 7.59 4.86
N ASN A 143 14.52 6.66 4.91
CA ASN A 143 14.57 5.49 5.77
C ASN A 143 14.83 4.24 4.93
N LYS A 144 16.08 3.78 4.96
CA LYS A 144 16.52 2.60 4.21
C LYS A 144 15.79 1.32 4.64
N GLU A 145 15.61 1.10 5.94
CA GLU A 145 14.98 -0.12 6.46
C GLU A 145 13.50 -0.20 6.08
N GLU A 146 12.78 0.92 6.19
CA GLU A 146 11.39 1.02 5.76
C GLU A 146 11.26 0.77 4.26
N PHE A 147 12.13 1.38 3.45
CA PHE A 147 12.15 1.15 2.01
C PHE A 147 12.42 -0.31 1.67
N LEU A 148 13.38 -0.97 2.32
CA LEU A 148 13.68 -2.38 2.12
C LEU A 148 12.49 -3.28 2.45
N ARG A 149 11.75 -2.98 3.52
CA ARG A 149 10.51 -3.71 3.88
C ARG A 149 9.41 -3.51 2.83
N LYS A 150 9.20 -2.28 2.36
CA LYS A 150 8.23 -1.98 1.30
C LYS A 150 8.63 -2.64 -0.02
N TRP A 151 9.93 -2.67 -0.33
CA TRP A 151 10.47 -3.31 -1.51
C TRP A 151 10.31 -4.84 -1.48
N SER A 152 10.65 -5.49 -0.35
CA SER A 152 10.55 -6.94 -0.20
C SER A 152 9.10 -7.42 -0.31
N ASN A 153 8.16 -6.68 0.27
CA ASN A 153 6.72 -6.95 0.17
C ASN A 153 6.07 -6.37 -1.09
N GLY A 154 6.85 -5.71 -1.94
CA GLY A 154 6.35 -4.81 -2.98
C GLY A 154 5.88 -5.50 -4.25
N ARG A 155 5.98 -6.84 -4.39
CA ARG A 155 5.53 -7.55 -5.59
C ARG A 155 4.05 -7.25 -5.83
N PHE A 156 3.75 -6.63 -6.95
CA PHE A 156 2.43 -6.12 -7.26
C PHE A 156 1.56 -7.21 -7.88
N LEU A 157 0.32 -7.31 -7.41
CA LEU A 157 -0.69 -8.23 -7.92
C LEU A 157 -1.91 -7.43 -8.37
N ASP A 158 -2.44 -7.77 -9.54
CA ASP A 158 -3.69 -7.23 -10.04
C ASP A 158 -4.89 -8.01 -9.45
N CYS A 159 -5.98 -7.29 -9.22
CA CYS A 159 -7.29 -7.87 -8.96
C CYS A 159 -7.92 -8.41 -10.26
N MET A 160 -8.90 -9.32 -10.14
CA MET A 160 -9.56 -9.97 -11.28
C MET A 160 -10.60 -9.10 -12.00
N ARG A 161 -11.15 -8.09 -11.32
CA ARG A 161 -12.17 -7.17 -11.85
C ARG A 161 -13.41 -7.91 -12.41
N LEU A 162 -13.90 -8.93 -11.69
CA LEU A 162 -15.11 -9.65 -12.03
C LEU A 162 -16.35 -8.76 -11.83
N ASN A 163 -17.28 -8.80 -12.77
CA ASN A 163 -18.54 -8.09 -12.69
C ASN A 163 -19.56 -8.92 -11.88
N ILE A 164 -19.57 -8.74 -10.56
CA ILE A 164 -20.37 -9.52 -9.62
C ILE A 164 -21.68 -8.81 -9.23
N SER A 165 -21.60 -7.52 -8.96
CA SER A 165 -22.72 -6.74 -8.43
C SER A 165 -23.43 -5.94 -9.53
N SER A 166 -24.75 -5.79 -9.39
CA SER A 166 -25.52 -4.92 -10.29
C SER A 166 -25.13 -3.46 -10.08
N ASN A 167 -25.08 -2.63 -11.13
CA ASN A 167 -24.73 -1.21 -11.01
C ASN A 167 -25.75 -0.34 -10.23
N TRP A 168 -26.87 -0.93 -9.74
CA TRP A 168 -28.03 -0.16 -9.30
C TRP A 168 -28.14 0.01 -7.77
N ASP A 169 -27.65 -0.94 -6.98
CA ASP A 169 -27.66 -0.76 -5.51
C ASP A 169 -26.51 0.14 -5.05
N LYS A 170 -26.67 0.80 -3.91
CA LYS A 170 -25.65 1.65 -3.32
C LYS A 170 -24.73 0.81 -2.42
N SER A 171 -23.40 0.98 -2.53
CA SER A 171 -22.46 0.34 -1.61
C SER A 171 -22.68 0.84 -0.17
N VAL A 172 -22.63 -0.09 0.79
CA VAL A 172 -22.74 0.22 2.23
C VAL A 172 -21.52 0.98 2.71
N ILE A 173 -20.32 0.50 2.36
CA ILE A 173 -19.07 1.23 2.52
C ILE A 173 -18.81 2.05 1.24
N PRO A 174 -18.69 3.38 1.32
CA PRO A 174 -18.36 4.19 0.15
C PRO A 174 -16.90 3.97 -0.27
N ASP A 175 -16.61 3.98 -1.58
CA ASP A 175 -15.25 3.80 -2.11
C ASP A 175 -14.22 4.77 -1.48
N SER A 176 -14.63 6.00 -1.18
CA SER A 176 -13.78 7.01 -0.54
C SER A 176 -13.29 6.60 0.86
N TYR A 177 -13.95 5.63 1.51
CA TYR A 177 -13.54 5.09 2.80
C TYR A 177 -12.17 4.39 2.75
N VAL A 178 -11.72 4.00 1.56
CA VAL A 178 -10.36 3.44 1.37
C VAL A 178 -9.27 4.36 1.94
N ASN A 179 -9.49 5.68 1.98
CA ASN A 179 -8.57 6.62 2.58
C ASN A 179 -8.46 6.47 4.10
N ASN A 180 -9.54 6.11 4.79
CA ASN A 180 -9.53 5.82 6.23
C ASN A 180 -8.79 4.50 6.50
N VAL A 181 -9.00 3.49 5.65
CA VAL A 181 -8.28 2.21 5.73
C VAL A 181 -6.78 2.42 5.47
N ALA A 182 -6.41 3.27 4.51
CA ALA A 182 -5.02 3.64 4.24
C ALA A 182 -4.37 4.37 5.43
N LYS A 183 -5.08 5.29 6.09
CA LYS A 183 -4.59 5.91 7.33
C LYS A 183 -4.38 4.90 8.45
N PHE A 184 -5.26 3.90 8.56
CA PHE A 184 -5.12 2.85 9.58
C PHE A 184 -3.91 1.95 9.28
N ARG A 185 -3.73 1.55 8.01
CA ARG A 185 -2.51 0.88 7.52
C ARG A 185 -1.26 1.68 7.91
N ASP A 186 -1.22 2.97 7.59
CA ASP A 186 -0.06 3.83 7.88
C ASP A 186 0.20 3.97 9.39
N PHE A 187 -0.85 4.03 10.21
CA PHE A 187 -0.73 3.99 11.66
C PHE A 187 -0.05 2.70 12.13
N LEU A 188 -0.50 1.53 11.67
CA LEU A 188 0.09 0.24 12.04
C LEU A 188 1.55 0.13 11.57
N GLU A 189 1.84 0.57 10.35
CA GLU A 189 3.19 0.55 9.79
C GLU A 189 4.20 1.45 10.52
N SER A 190 3.73 2.51 11.18
CA SER A 190 4.58 3.35 12.04
C SER A 190 5.17 2.57 13.23
N TYR A 191 4.61 1.41 13.57
CA TYR A 191 5.13 0.45 14.55
C TYR A 191 5.83 -0.74 13.88
N ALA A 192 6.29 -0.55 12.65
CA ALA A 192 6.95 -1.56 11.84
C ALA A 192 6.11 -2.82 11.52
N ALA A 193 4.79 -2.73 11.68
CA ALA A 193 3.87 -3.78 11.23
C ALA A 193 3.79 -3.84 9.70
N THR A 194 3.24 -4.95 9.19
CA THR A 194 2.87 -5.11 7.76
C THR A 194 1.43 -5.60 7.70
N PRO A 195 0.45 -4.69 7.85
CA PRO A 195 -0.97 -5.06 7.79
C PRO A 195 -1.38 -5.34 6.34
N PHE A 196 -2.09 -6.44 6.11
CA PHE A 196 -2.57 -6.85 4.80
C PHE A 196 -4.08 -7.02 4.77
N LEU A 197 -4.68 -6.85 3.58
CA LEU A 197 -6.11 -7.06 3.39
C LEU A 197 -6.47 -8.51 3.74
N PHE A 198 -7.58 -8.69 4.44
CA PHE A 198 -8.02 -10.01 4.90
C PHE A 198 -9.52 -10.21 4.74
N GLY A 199 -10.03 -11.42 5.02
CA GLY A 199 -11.47 -11.70 5.10
C GLY A 199 -12.29 -11.22 3.90
N GLY A 200 -13.39 -10.52 4.18
CA GLY A 200 -14.29 -9.99 3.13
C GLY A 200 -13.63 -8.87 2.32
N THR A 201 -12.68 -8.15 2.91
CA THR A 201 -11.96 -7.07 2.24
C THR A 201 -10.97 -7.60 1.19
N LEU A 202 -10.23 -8.67 1.51
CA LEU A 202 -9.36 -9.36 0.56
C LEU A 202 -10.18 -9.94 -0.60
N LEU A 203 -11.33 -10.55 -0.29
CA LEU A 203 -12.24 -11.10 -1.29
C LEU A 203 -12.75 -10.00 -2.23
N GLY A 204 -13.25 -8.90 -1.68
CA GLY A 204 -13.73 -7.75 -2.47
C GLY A 204 -12.63 -7.20 -3.37
N TRP A 205 -11.45 -6.94 -2.81
CA TRP A 205 -10.32 -6.45 -3.59
C TRP A 205 -9.96 -7.42 -4.71
N TYR A 206 -9.69 -8.69 -4.41
CA TYR A 206 -9.19 -9.62 -5.42
C TYR A 206 -10.24 -9.94 -6.48
N ARG A 207 -11.51 -10.06 -6.09
CA ARG A 207 -12.59 -10.43 -7.00
C ARG A 207 -13.09 -9.25 -7.81
N GLU A 208 -13.34 -8.11 -7.18
CA GLU A 208 -14.13 -7.00 -7.74
C GLU A 208 -13.33 -5.68 -7.83
N CYS A 209 -12.08 -5.64 -7.35
CA CYS A 209 -11.25 -4.43 -7.26
C CYS A 209 -11.86 -3.31 -6.39
N SER A 210 -12.74 -3.66 -5.45
CA SER A 210 -13.46 -2.73 -4.57
C SER A 210 -13.82 -3.41 -3.25
N PHE A 211 -14.49 -2.70 -2.33
CA PHE A 211 -15.16 -3.36 -1.21
C PHE A 211 -16.35 -4.19 -1.72
N ILE A 212 -16.67 -5.29 -1.03
CA ILE A 212 -17.91 -6.02 -1.30
C ILE A 212 -19.07 -5.08 -0.99
N LYS A 213 -19.99 -4.96 -1.94
CA LYS A 213 -21.02 -3.91 -1.95
C LYS A 213 -21.87 -3.81 -0.69
N ASP A 214 -22.25 -4.94 -0.10
CA ASP A 214 -23.12 -5.03 1.08
C ASP A 214 -22.36 -5.36 2.38
N THR A 215 -21.02 -5.31 2.37
CA THR A 215 -20.21 -5.46 3.58
C THR A 215 -20.36 -4.25 4.50
N THR A 216 -20.29 -4.47 5.81
CA THR A 216 -20.49 -3.43 6.83
C THR A 216 -19.21 -3.04 7.56
N ASP A 217 -18.16 -3.83 7.41
CA ASP A 217 -16.86 -3.68 8.03
C ASP A 217 -15.71 -3.96 7.06
N VAL A 218 -14.51 -3.60 7.51
CA VAL A 218 -13.25 -3.82 6.80
C VAL A 218 -12.38 -4.76 7.64
N ASP A 219 -11.75 -5.72 6.99
CA ASP A 219 -10.90 -6.73 7.61
C ASP A 219 -9.46 -6.54 7.17
N LEU A 220 -8.57 -6.37 8.14
CA LEU A 220 -7.13 -6.44 7.96
C LEU A 220 -6.56 -7.55 8.83
N ALA A 221 -5.39 -8.06 8.47
CA ALA A 221 -4.62 -8.94 9.33
C ALA A 221 -3.16 -8.50 9.40
N MET A 222 -2.47 -8.90 10.46
CA MET A 222 -1.02 -8.79 10.59
C MET A 222 -0.46 -9.98 11.34
N LYS A 223 0.82 -10.30 11.15
CA LYS A 223 1.48 -11.36 11.94
C LYS A 223 1.56 -10.95 13.40
N ILE A 224 1.24 -11.87 14.32
CA ILE A 224 1.35 -11.62 15.76
C ILE A 224 2.79 -11.28 16.18
N ALA A 225 3.79 -11.81 15.46
CA ALA A 225 5.20 -11.48 15.67
C ALA A 225 5.54 -10.01 15.43
N SER A 226 4.68 -9.26 14.72
CA SER A 226 4.84 -7.83 14.47
C SER A 226 4.09 -6.95 15.48
N LEU A 227 3.47 -7.53 16.50
CA LEU A 227 2.75 -6.77 17.53
C LEU A 227 3.71 -5.95 18.38
N ASP A 228 3.61 -4.62 18.31
CA ASP A 228 4.18 -3.70 19.30
C ASP A 228 3.09 -3.34 20.32
N LEU A 229 3.32 -3.58 21.62
CA LEU A 229 2.36 -3.22 22.67
C LEU A 229 2.15 -1.70 22.81
N LYS A 230 3.09 -0.87 22.33
CA LYS A 230 2.92 0.59 22.23
C LYS A 230 1.86 0.96 21.20
N MET A 231 1.72 0.17 20.14
CA MET A 231 0.68 0.35 19.11
C MET A 231 -0.70 0.33 19.75
N LEU A 232 -1.00 -0.69 20.58
CA LEU A 232 -2.29 -0.81 21.27
C LEU A 232 -2.55 0.37 22.21
N LYS A 233 -1.55 0.75 23.02
CA LYS A 233 -1.65 1.89 23.95
C LYS A 233 -1.87 3.23 23.25
N ASN A 234 -1.29 3.41 22.06
CA ASN A 234 -1.45 4.64 21.29
C ASN A 234 -2.75 4.63 20.47
N MET A 235 -3.22 3.45 20.07
CA MET A 235 -4.53 3.28 19.43
C MET A 235 -5.66 3.65 20.39
N GLU A 236 -5.57 3.29 21.68
CA GLU A 236 -6.51 3.73 22.74
C GLU A 236 -6.64 5.26 22.85
N LYS A 237 -5.62 6.02 22.43
CA LYS A 237 -5.57 7.48 22.50
C LYS A 237 -5.85 8.16 21.15
N SER A 238 -6.13 7.38 20.12
CA SER A 238 -6.31 7.91 18.77
C SER A 238 -7.67 8.61 18.63
N ASN A 239 -7.66 9.80 18.03
CA ASN A 239 -8.89 10.50 17.65
C ASN A 239 -9.44 10.01 16.28
N ASP A 240 -8.56 9.50 15.42
CA ASP A 240 -8.91 9.01 14.08
C ASP A 240 -9.48 7.59 14.09
N PHE A 241 -9.11 6.82 15.11
CA PHE A 241 -9.48 5.42 15.32
C PHE A 241 -9.97 5.23 16.74
N LYS A 242 -11.29 5.17 16.91
CA LYS A 242 -11.89 4.89 18.22
C LYS A 242 -11.79 3.40 18.48
N LEU A 243 -10.94 2.99 19.42
CA LEU A 243 -10.87 1.60 19.84
C LEU A 243 -12.26 1.13 20.31
N PHE A 244 -12.74 0.02 19.77
CA PHE A 244 -14.03 -0.57 20.13
C PHE A 244 -13.83 -1.68 21.14
N TRP A 245 -13.02 -2.67 20.77
CA TRP A 245 -12.67 -3.77 21.66
C TRP A 245 -11.29 -4.35 21.38
N ILE A 246 -10.81 -5.10 22.37
CA ILE A 246 -9.72 -6.06 22.22
C ILE A 246 -10.28 -7.40 22.69
N LEU A 247 -10.20 -8.39 21.81
CA LEU A 247 -10.63 -9.77 22.07
C LEU A 247 -9.41 -10.70 22.15
N GLY A 248 -9.49 -11.74 22.97
CA GLY A 248 -8.47 -12.75 23.14
C GLY A 248 -7.21 -12.30 23.89
N LYS A 249 -6.15 -13.10 23.77
CA LYS A 249 -4.84 -12.87 24.40
C LYS A 249 -3.77 -12.83 23.31
N VAL A 250 -2.63 -12.18 23.61
CA VAL A 250 -1.48 -12.12 22.69
C VAL A 250 -1.10 -13.49 22.15
N ASN A 251 -1.14 -14.54 22.99
CA ASN A 251 -0.80 -15.90 22.60
C ASN A 251 -2.00 -16.77 22.16
N ASP A 252 -3.23 -16.24 22.17
CA ASP A 252 -4.42 -16.98 21.76
C ASP A 252 -5.55 -16.07 21.30
N SER A 253 -5.79 -16.08 19.99
CA SER A 253 -6.98 -15.49 19.36
C SER A 253 -7.13 -13.97 19.55
N LEU A 254 -6.02 -13.23 19.50
CA LEU A 254 -6.06 -11.77 19.56
C LEU A 254 -6.78 -11.19 18.33
N GLU A 255 -7.70 -10.26 18.59
CA GLU A 255 -8.38 -9.42 17.60
C GLU A 255 -8.54 -8.02 18.19
N VAL A 256 -8.35 -6.99 17.37
CA VAL A 256 -8.52 -5.59 17.76
C VAL A 256 -9.44 -4.93 16.76
N SER A 257 -10.50 -4.27 17.23
CA SER A 257 -11.41 -3.55 16.33
C SER A 257 -11.48 -2.09 16.69
N VAL A 258 -11.51 -1.24 15.66
CA VAL A 258 -11.65 0.21 15.79
C VAL A 258 -12.81 0.71 14.94
N TYR A 259 -13.38 1.84 15.30
CA TYR A 259 -14.24 2.62 14.42
C TYR A 259 -13.47 3.81 13.84
N SER A 260 -13.58 3.98 12.53
CA SER A 260 -13.22 5.23 11.84
C SER A 260 -14.39 5.65 10.97
N ALA A 261 -14.84 6.91 11.11
CA ALA A 261 -16.02 7.45 10.42
C ALA A 261 -17.26 6.52 10.51
N ASN A 262 -17.52 5.95 11.69
CA ASN A 262 -18.63 5.02 11.99
C ASN A 262 -18.62 3.68 11.24
N ILE A 263 -17.54 3.35 10.54
CA ILE A 263 -17.34 2.02 9.96
C ILE A 263 -16.28 1.30 10.80
N LYS A 264 -16.55 0.03 11.10
CA LYS A 264 -15.67 -0.82 11.89
C LYS A 264 -14.55 -1.38 11.02
N ILE A 265 -13.33 -1.37 11.55
CA ILE A 265 -12.18 -2.04 10.98
C ILE A 265 -11.72 -3.09 12.00
N ASP A 266 -11.72 -4.36 11.59
CA ASP A 266 -11.22 -5.48 12.37
C ASP A 266 -9.77 -5.78 11.98
N LEU A 267 -8.89 -5.86 12.97
CA LEU A 267 -7.49 -6.26 12.82
C LEU A 267 -7.30 -7.63 13.48
N PHE A 268 -7.16 -8.65 12.65
CA PHE A 268 -6.86 -10.01 13.06
C PHE A 268 -5.36 -10.24 13.21
N PHE A 269 -4.97 -11.07 14.17
CA PHE A 269 -3.58 -11.47 14.35
C PHE A 269 -3.36 -12.89 13.82
N LEU A 270 -2.45 -13.01 12.86
CA LEU A 270 -2.06 -14.27 12.23
C LEU A 270 -0.98 -14.96 13.07
N TYR A 271 -1.27 -16.18 13.49
CA TYR A 271 -0.37 -17.09 14.19
C TYR A 271 0.14 -18.14 13.21
N GLU A 272 1.44 -18.28 13.08
CA GLU A 272 2.07 -19.23 12.16
C GLU A 272 2.52 -20.50 12.90
N THR A 273 2.38 -21.62 12.23
CA THR A 273 2.97 -22.91 12.59
C THR A 273 3.92 -23.34 11.46
N ASN A 274 4.45 -24.56 11.50
CA ASN A 274 5.41 -25.02 10.48
C ASN A 274 4.77 -25.15 9.09
N ASP A 275 3.48 -25.51 9.02
CA ASP A 275 2.78 -25.90 7.79
C ASP A 275 1.49 -25.10 7.53
N SER A 276 0.99 -24.38 8.52
CA SER A 276 -0.26 -23.62 8.44
C SER A 276 -0.18 -22.30 9.19
N ALA A 277 -1.16 -21.43 8.94
CA ALA A 277 -1.39 -20.25 9.74
C ALA A 277 -2.83 -20.24 10.25
N TRP A 278 -3.12 -19.48 11.31
CA TRP A 278 -4.48 -19.31 11.80
C TRP A 278 -4.72 -17.93 12.38
N VAL A 279 -5.98 -17.48 12.31
CA VAL A 279 -6.48 -16.34 13.09
C VAL A 279 -7.56 -16.84 14.06
N GLY A 280 -7.70 -16.16 15.18
CA GLY A 280 -8.76 -16.45 16.13
C GLY A 280 -9.93 -15.48 16.01
N GLY A 281 -11.05 -15.88 16.61
CA GLY A 281 -12.23 -15.03 16.78
C GLY A 281 -13.13 -15.64 17.85
N MET A 282 -14.16 -14.92 18.27
CA MET A 282 -15.04 -15.41 19.33
C MET A 282 -16.46 -14.88 19.29
N ILE A 283 -17.40 -15.68 19.77
CA ILE A 283 -18.75 -15.21 20.09
C ILE A 283 -18.74 -14.78 21.56
N VAL A 284 -18.68 -13.47 21.78
CA VAL A 284 -18.56 -12.84 23.11
C VAL A 284 -19.64 -13.34 24.07
N SER A 285 -20.91 -13.32 23.66
CA SER A 285 -22.04 -13.71 24.51
C SER A 285 -22.01 -15.17 24.99
N LYS A 286 -21.26 -16.03 24.28
CA LYS A 286 -21.10 -17.45 24.62
C LYS A 286 -19.71 -17.77 25.18
N LYS A 287 -18.82 -16.78 25.28
CA LYS A 287 -17.39 -16.95 25.57
C LYS A 287 -16.73 -18.01 24.67
N LYS A 288 -17.26 -18.22 23.46
CA LYS A 288 -16.90 -19.35 22.59
C LYS A 288 -15.82 -18.92 21.60
N LYS A 289 -14.74 -19.68 21.52
CA LYS A 289 -13.59 -19.42 20.65
C LYS A 289 -13.70 -20.17 19.33
N PHE A 290 -13.16 -19.56 18.30
CA PHE A 290 -13.05 -20.13 16.97
C PHE A 290 -11.65 -19.86 16.41
N ARG A 291 -11.21 -20.73 15.50
CA ARG A 291 -9.99 -20.56 14.71
C ARG A 291 -10.31 -20.79 13.24
N TRP A 292 -9.75 -19.94 12.39
CA TRP A 292 -9.73 -20.14 10.94
C TRP A 292 -8.34 -20.60 10.57
N ILE A 293 -8.24 -21.76 9.92
CA ILE A 293 -6.96 -22.34 9.51
C ILE A 293 -6.73 -22.02 8.05
N TYR A 294 -5.54 -21.53 7.74
CA TYR A 294 -5.10 -21.11 6.42
C TYR A 294 -3.86 -21.90 6.00
N PRO A 295 -3.63 -22.05 4.67
CA PRO A 295 -2.29 -22.34 4.18
C PRO A 295 -1.30 -21.30 4.71
N LEU A 296 -0.04 -21.67 4.83
CA LEU A 296 0.99 -20.77 5.32
C LEU A 296 1.07 -19.48 4.46
N ILE A 297 0.95 -18.32 5.10
CA ILE A 297 1.08 -17.00 4.45
C ILE A 297 2.52 -16.50 4.64
N SER A 298 3.45 -17.16 3.94
CA SER A 298 4.89 -16.93 4.07
C SER A 298 5.38 -15.66 3.35
N GLN A 299 4.62 -15.18 2.36
CA GLN A 299 5.00 -14.01 1.54
C GLN A 299 3.86 -13.01 1.46
N ILE A 300 4.23 -11.73 1.55
CA ILE A 300 3.36 -10.59 1.41
C ILE A 300 3.69 -9.87 0.10
N CYS A 301 2.64 -9.49 -0.60
CA CYS A 301 2.62 -8.78 -1.87
C CYS A 301 1.89 -7.45 -1.69
N THR A 302 1.73 -6.67 -2.76
CA THR A 302 0.90 -5.46 -2.78
C THR A 302 -0.16 -5.50 -3.87
N GLY A 303 -1.24 -4.75 -3.67
CA GLY A 303 -2.32 -4.58 -4.64
C GLY A 303 -2.97 -3.21 -4.53
N ASP A 304 -3.51 -2.72 -5.63
CA ASP A 304 -4.29 -1.47 -5.67
C ASP A 304 -5.73 -1.75 -5.27
N LEU A 305 -6.20 -1.11 -4.20
CA LEU A 305 -7.60 -1.02 -3.85
C LEU A 305 -8.02 0.45 -4.00
N LEU A 306 -8.83 0.74 -5.01
CA LEU A 306 -9.45 2.06 -5.23
C LEU A 306 -8.43 3.22 -5.24
N GLY A 307 -7.25 3.00 -5.83
CA GLY A 307 -6.18 3.99 -5.90
C GLY A 307 -5.40 4.16 -4.61
N ARG A 308 -5.41 3.15 -3.73
CA ARG A 308 -4.53 3.05 -2.56
C ARG A 308 -3.80 1.71 -2.56
N LEU A 309 -2.50 1.72 -2.28
CA LEU A 309 -1.71 0.47 -2.26
C LEU A 309 -1.82 -0.25 -0.91
N PHE A 310 -2.26 -1.49 -0.88
CA PHE A 310 -2.29 -2.30 0.34
C PHE A 310 -1.42 -3.54 0.20
N HIS A 311 -0.95 -4.04 1.35
CA HIS A 311 -0.40 -5.38 1.37
C HIS A 311 -1.50 -6.43 1.22
N VAL A 312 -1.15 -7.54 0.59
CA VAL A 312 -2.02 -8.70 0.37
C VAL A 312 -1.19 -9.98 0.54
N PRO A 313 -1.77 -11.11 0.95
CA PRO A 313 -1.06 -12.39 0.90
C PRO A 313 -0.65 -12.68 -0.55
N CYS A 314 0.53 -13.24 -0.78
CA CYS A 314 0.93 -13.59 -2.15
C CYS A 314 0.18 -14.82 -2.70
N ASN A 315 -0.33 -15.70 -1.83
CA ASN A 315 -1.11 -16.90 -2.15
C ASN A 315 -2.62 -16.66 -2.00
N ILE A 316 -3.12 -15.56 -2.57
CA ILE A 316 -4.50 -15.05 -2.42
C ILE A 316 -5.55 -16.13 -2.67
N GLU A 317 -5.42 -16.87 -3.79
CA GLU A 317 -6.41 -17.88 -4.16
C GLU A 317 -6.54 -18.99 -3.12
N GLU A 318 -5.43 -19.38 -2.49
CA GLU A 318 -5.43 -20.44 -1.48
C GLU A 318 -6.08 -19.94 -0.19
N VAL A 319 -5.78 -18.70 0.22
CA VAL A 319 -6.40 -18.04 1.38
C VAL A 319 -7.91 -17.91 1.17
N LEU A 320 -8.36 -17.38 0.03
CA LEU A 320 -9.78 -17.24 -0.28
C LEU A 320 -10.49 -18.58 -0.45
N LYS A 321 -9.81 -19.60 -0.98
CA LYS A 321 -10.36 -20.95 -1.08
C LYS A 321 -10.53 -21.58 0.30
N ALA A 322 -9.62 -21.32 1.25
CA ALA A 322 -9.77 -21.77 2.63
C ALA A 322 -11.01 -21.14 3.29
N ASP A 323 -11.21 -19.83 3.13
CA ASP A 323 -12.38 -19.13 3.70
C ASP A 323 -13.69 -19.55 3.03
N TYR A 324 -13.78 -19.46 1.71
CA TYR A 324 -15.07 -19.48 0.99
C TYR A 324 -15.26 -20.71 0.09
N GLY A 325 -14.21 -21.49 -0.18
CA GLY A 325 -14.25 -22.53 -1.20
C GLY A 325 -14.31 -21.93 -2.60
N ASN A 326 -15.49 -21.95 -3.24
CA ASN A 326 -15.68 -21.34 -4.56
C ASN A 326 -15.96 -19.84 -4.46
N TRP A 327 -14.94 -19.09 -4.03
CA TRP A 327 -15.01 -17.65 -3.74
C TRP A 327 -15.39 -16.78 -4.95
N LYS A 328 -15.27 -17.28 -6.18
CA LYS A 328 -15.69 -16.59 -7.40
C LYS A 328 -17.21 -16.46 -7.51
N ILE A 329 -17.95 -17.36 -6.85
CA ILE A 329 -19.41 -17.31 -6.80
C ILE A 329 -19.82 -16.39 -5.63
N PRO A 330 -20.71 -15.40 -5.86
CA PRO A 330 -21.18 -14.54 -4.79
C PRO A 330 -21.95 -15.32 -3.74
N HIS A 331 -21.63 -15.05 -2.48
CA HIS A 331 -22.46 -15.46 -1.35
C HIS A 331 -23.29 -14.26 -0.93
N SER A 332 -24.60 -14.45 -0.75
CA SER A 332 -25.43 -13.37 -0.20
C SER A 332 -24.99 -13.07 1.23
N THR A 333 -24.56 -11.83 1.50
CA THR A 333 -24.12 -11.39 2.83
C THR A 333 -25.24 -11.52 3.87
N ALA A 334 -26.49 -11.34 3.47
CA ALA A 334 -27.66 -11.58 4.33
C ALA A 334 -27.76 -13.03 4.86
N ASN A 335 -27.22 -14.00 4.12
CA ASN A 335 -27.18 -15.42 4.51
C ASN A 335 -25.78 -15.86 4.96
N PHE A 336 -24.85 -14.90 5.12
CA PHE A 336 -23.48 -15.18 5.51
C PHE A 336 -23.31 -15.02 7.02
N THR A 337 -22.84 -16.07 7.68
CA THR A 337 -22.50 -16.05 9.11
C THR A 337 -21.04 -16.47 9.23
N TRP A 338 -20.13 -15.55 9.57
CA TRP A 338 -18.68 -15.77 9.56
C TRP A 338 -18.22 -17.06 10.28
N TYR A 339 -18.85 -17.43 11.39
CA TYR A 339 -18.52 -18.66 12.15
C TYR A 339 -19.24 -19.94 11.69
N LYS A 340 -20.05 -19.89 10.61
CA LYS A 340 -20.76 -21.05 10.05
C LYS A 340 -20.57 -21.21 8.54
N SER A 341 -20.49 -20.10 7.81
CA SER A 341 -20.45 -20.05 6.36
C SER A 341 -19.03 -20.26 5.82
N HIS A 342 -18.01 -19.79 6.55
CA HIS A 342 -16.60 -20.07 6.23
C HIS A 342 -16.33 -21.59 6.27
N LYS A 343 -15.46 -22.07 5.38
CA LYS A 343 -15.17 -23.50 5.19
C LYS A 343 -14.07 -24.04 6.10
N ASN A 344 -13.24 -23.16 6.64
CA ASN A 344 -12.07 -23.45 7.47
C ASN A 344 -12.25 -23.01 8.94
N VAL A 345 -13.48 -22.76 9.39
CA VAL A 345 -13.76 -22.40 10.79
C VAL A 345 -13.81 -23.65 11.67
N HIS A 346 -13.10 -23.59 12.80
CA HIS A 346 -13.06 -24.64 13.80
C HIS A 346 -13.40 -24.08 15.18
N GLU A 347 -14.23 -24.79 15.94
CA GLU A 347 -14.41 -24.50 17.35
C GLU A 347 -13.12 -24.75 18.13
N ALA A 348 -12.70 -23.78 18.93
CA ALA A 348 -11.45 -23.83 19.67
C ALA A 348 -11.66 -23.81 21.20
N GLY A 349 -12.86 -24.17 21.65
CA GLY A 349 -13.25 -24.20 23.06
C GLY A 349 -13.87 -22.91 23.55
N TYR A 350 -13.72 -22.64 24.85
CA TYR A 350 -14.38 -21.54 25.55
C TYR A 350 -13.38 -20.81 26.46
N TRP A 351 -13.58 -19.51 26.65
CA TRP A 351 -12.87 -18.76 27.68
C TRP A 351 -13.46 -19.06 29.06
N SER A 352 -12.59 -19.39 30.02
CA SER A 352 -12.98 -19.57 31.42
C SER A 352 -13.43 -18.26 32.05
N GLU A 353 -14.17 -18.33 33.16
CA GLU A 353 -14.59 -17.13 33.89
C GLU A 353 -13.39 -16.35 34.43
N SER A 354 -12.37 -17.05 34.93
CA SER A 354 -11.15 -16.44 35.47
C SER A 354 -10.33 -15.68 34.43
N GLU A 355 -10.41 -16.06 33.16
CA GLU A 355 -9.65 -15.40 32.09
C GLU A 355 -10.45 -14.30 31.37
N TRP A 356 -11.76 -14.21 31.63
CA TRP A 356 -12.67 -13.40 30.82
C TRP A 356 -12.28 -11.92 30.78
N ASN A 357 -11.97 -11.34 31.94
CA ASN A 357 -11.59 -9.93 32.07
C ASN A 357 -10.29 -9.59 31.33
N ASP A 358 -9.40 -10.56 31.16
CA ASP A 358 -8.14 -10.38 30.43
C ASP A 358 -8.35 -10.52 28.91
N THR A 359 -9.38 -11.27 28.50
CA THR A 359 -9.66 -11.64 27.10
C THR A 359 -10.69 -10.77 26.41
N TYR A 360 -11.50 -10.03 27.15
CA TYR A 360 -12.57 -9.21 26.58
C TYR A 360 -12.54 -7.82 27.19
N LYS A 361 -12.08 -6.85 26.39
CA LYS A 361 -11.97 -5.44 26.79
C LYS A 361 -12.77 -4.59 25.81
N VAL A 362 -13.63 -3.72 26.35
CA VAL A 362 -14.46 -2.77 25.59
C VAL A 362 -14.07 -1.36 26.03
N PHE A 363 -14.10 -0.41 25.09
CA PHE A 363 -13.60 0.96 25.28
C PHE A 363 -14.68 2.02 25.02
#